data_AF-A0A0G0GBR9-F1
#
_entry.id   AF-A0A0G0GBR9-F1
#
_cell.length_a   1.000
_cell.length_b   1.000
_cell.length_c   1.000
_cell.angle_alpha   90.00
_cell.angle_beta   90.00
_cell.angle_gamma   90.00
#
_symmetry.space_group_name_H-M   'P 1'
#
loop_
_entity.id
_entity.type
_entity.pdbx_description
1 polymer ?
#
loop_
_entity_poly.entity_id
_entity_poly.type
_entity_poly.pdbx_seq_one_letter_code
_entity_poly.pdbx_strand_id
1 'polypeptide(L)'
;MRDDKWLKNLAKRVLQRYFPDVEIKNNLFIRFGRFNKQRLGTIKFGRRKEDPNTFITINGFFKDENIPEFVITATLAHELVHYSQGFFSPHPQLHRYPHRGSVVNRELTERGLDDILKLQKEWLKKNWADYIKKNYYV
;
A
#
# COMPACT_ATOMS: atom_id res chain seq x y z
N MET A 1 -8.50 17.93 -0.82
CA MET A 1 -8.42 16.65 -0.08
C MET A 1 -8.60 15.52 -1.10
N ARG A 2 -7.70 14.52 -1.09
CA ARG A 2 -7.72 13.41 -2.05
C ARG A 2 -8.91 12.48 -1.81
N ASP A 3 -9.41 11.88 -2.88
CA ASP A 3 -10.54 10.96 -2.89
C ASP A 3 -10.17 9.59 -3.49
N ASP A 4 -11.12 8.64 -3.47
CA ASP A 4 -10.88 7.30 -4.00
C ASP A 4 -10.61 7.31 -5.52
N LYS A 5 -11.14 8.29 -6.26
CA LYS A 5 -10.85 8.47 -7.69
C LYS A 5 -9.39 8.82 -7.92
N TRP A 6 -8.84 9.75 -7.14
CA TRP A 6 -7.43 10.09 -7.15
C TRP A 6 -6.57 8.87 -6.81
N LEU A 7 -6.94 8.11 -5.78
CA LEU A 7 -6.18 6.92 -5.36
C LEU A 7 -6.18 5.83 -6.45
N LYS A 8 -7.31 5.63 -7.12
CA LYS A 8 -7.42 4.69 -8.25
C LYS A 8 -6.51 5.11 -9.41
N ASN A 9 -6.40 6.40 -9.71
CA ASN A 9 -5.49 6.91 -10.72
C ASN A 9 -4.01 6.73 -10.32
N LEU A 10 -3.66 6.97 -9.06
CA LEU A 10 -2.32 6.65 -8.54
C LEU A 10 -2.03 5.15 -8.67
N ALA A 11 -2.96 4.30 -8.26
CA ALA A 11 -2.80 2.85 -8.36
C ALA A 11 -2.57 2.38 -9.79
N LYS A 12 -3.30 2.93 -10.76
CA LYS A 12 -3.09 2.63 -12.18
C LYS A 12 -1.67 2.99 -12.61
N ARG A 13 -1.16 4.18 -12.24
CA ARG A 13 0.22 4.60 -12.55
C ARG A 13 1.26 3.68 -11.89
N VAL A 14 1.07 3.31 -10.62
CA VAL A 14 1.98 2.42 -9.88
C VAL A 14 2.01 1.03 -10.49
N LEU A 15 0.85 0.45 -10.81
CA LEU A 15 0.76 -0.85 -11.46
C LEU A 15 1.45 -0.85 -12.82
N GLN A 16 1.13 0.13 -13.68
CA GLN A 16 1.70 0.23 -15.03
C GLN A 16 3.22 0.41 -15.01
N ARG A 17 3.75 1.15 -14.03
CA ARG A 17 5.19 1.47 -13.97
C ARG A 17 6.01 0.38 -13.28
N TYR A 18 5.53 -0.15 -12.16
CA TYR A 18 6.33 -0.98 -11.26
C TYR A 18 5.87 -2.43 -11.17
N PHE A 19 4.65 -2.74 -11.63
CA PHE A 19 4.08 -4.09 -11.61
C PHE A 19 3.47 -4.48 -12.99
N PRO A 20 4.15 -4.22 -14.13
CA PRO A 20 3.61 -4.56 -15.44
C PRO A 20 3.46 -6.07 -15.65
N ASP A 21 4.22 -6.87 -14.89
CA ASP A 21 4.24 -8.33 -14.86
C ASP A 21 3.12 -8.96 -14.01
N VAL A 22 2.46 -8.17 -13.14
CA VAL A 22 1.50 -8.71 -12.17
C VAL A 22 0.10 -8.75 -12.76
N GLU A 23 -0.40 -9.97 -12.97
CA GLU A 23 -1.78 -10.21 -13.37
C GLU A 23 -2.75 -9.98 -12.20
N ILE A 24 -3.87 -9.29 -12.45
CA ILE A 24 -4.95 -9.09 -11.49
C ILE A 24 -6.00 -10.20 -11.64
N LYS A 25 -5.88 -11.27 -10.84
CA LYS A 25 -6.65 -12.52 -10.97
C LYS A 25 -8.05 -12.50 -10.36
N ASN A 26 -8.34 -11.53 -9.51
CA ASN A 26 -9.63 -11.35 -8.85
C ASN A 26 -9.98 -9.86 -8.77
N ASN A 27 -11.18 -9.54 -8.29
CA ASN A 27 -11.54 -8.14 -8.09
C ASN A 27 -10.67 -7.50 -7.01
N LEU A 28 -9.76 -6.61 -7.43
CA LEU A 28 -8.88 -5.84 -6.56
C LEU A 28 -9.48 -4.44 -6.31
N PHE A 29 -9.88 -4.20 -5.06
CA PHE A 29 -10.41 -2.91 -4.61
C PHE A 29 -9.34 -2.13 -3.85
N ILE A 30 -9.04 -0.93 -4.33
CA ILE A 30 -8.07 -0.01 -3.71
C ILE A 30 -8.82 1.25 -3.28
N ARG A 31 -8.80 1.56 -1.97
CA ARG A 31 -9.56 2.68 -1.41
C ARG A 31 -8.90 3.26 -0.17
N PHE A 32 -9.29 4.48 0.21
CA PHE A 32 -8.96 4.99 1.53
C PHE A 32 -9.82 4.34 2.61
N GLY A 33 -9.21 4.06 3.75
CA GLY A 33 -9.86 3.47 4.92
C GLY A 33 -10.15 4.47 6.02
N ARG A 34 -10.31 3.94 7.23
CA ARG A 34 -10.40 4.72 8.46
C ARG A 34 -9.04 5.33 8.81
N PHE A 35 -9.06 6.38 9.62
CA PHE A 35 -7.86 6.95 10.23
C PHE A 35 -7.23 5.95 11.20
N ASN A 36 -5.93 5.67 11.05
CA ASN A 36 -5.19 4.78 11.92
C ASN A 36 -3.82 5.40 12.28
N LYS A 37 -3.39 5.33 13.53
CA LYS A 37 -2.10 5.93 13.95
C LYS A 37 -0.89 5.07 13.60
N GLN A 38 -1.09 3.76 13.55
CA GLN A 38 -0.03 2.76 13.52
C GLN A 38 0.15 2.13 12.14
N ARG A 39 -0.94 1.90 11.40
CA ARG A 39 -0.92 1.20 10.11
C ARG A 39 -1.10 2.18 8.96
N LEU A 40 -0.18 2.15 8.00
CA LEU A 40 -0.21 3.02 6.82
C LEU A 40 -1.06 2.42 5.68
N GLY A 41 -1.01 1.10 5.54
CA GLY A 41 -1.77 0.33 4.56
C GLY A 41 -2.15 -1.03 5.14
N THR A 42 -3.10 -1.69 4.49
CA THR A 42 -3.41 -3.10 4.73
C THR A 42 -3.96 -3.75 3.47
N ILE A 43 -3.66 -5.02 3.27
CA ILE A 43 -4.29 -5.92 2.30
C ILE A 43 -5.04 -7.06 3.01
N LYS A 44 -6.25 -7.37 2.54
CA LYS A 44 -7.10 -8.45 3.08
C LYS A 44 -8.02 -9.06 2.03
N PHE A 45 -8.43 -10.31 2.24
CA PHE A 45 -9.56 -10.88 1.52
C PHE A 45 -10.90 -10.30 1.99
N GLY A 46 -11.87 -10.32 1.08
CA GLY A 46 -13.28 -10.13 1.38
C GLY A 46 -13.88 -11.30 2.16
N ARG A 47 -15.18 -11.21 2.44
CA ARG A 47 -15.90 -12.22 3.23
C ARG A 47 -16.26 -13.49 2.44
N ARG A 48 -16.17 -13.46 1.11
CA ARG A 48 -16.49 -14.61 0.27
C ARG A 48 -15.46 -15.72 0.51
N LYS A 49 -15.92 -16.98 0.53
CA LYS A 49 -15.03 -18.14 0.68
C LYS A 49 -14.44 -18.57 -0.67
N GLU A 50 -15.27 -18.58 -1.70
CA GLU A 50 -14.89 -18.86 -3.08
C GLU A 50 -14.66 -17.54 -3.82
N ASP A 51 -13.58 -17.48 -4.60
CA ASP A 51 -13.11 -16.30 -5.32
C ASP A 51 -13.24 -14.99 -4.50
N PRO A 52 -12.53 -14.90 -3.36
CA PRO A 52 -12.59 -13.72 -2.53
C PRO A 52 -12.01 -12.51 -3.26
N ASN A 53 -12.75 -11.41 -3.27
CA ASN A 53 -12.21 -10.11 -3.64
C ASN A 53 -11.02 -9.75 -2.74
N THR A 54 -10.03 -9.04 -3.28
CA THR A 54 -8.93 -8.47 -2.49
C THR A 54 -9.17 -6.99 -2.24
N PHE A 55 -8.92 -6.55 -1.00
CA PHE A 55 -9.03 -5.16 -0.59
C PHE A 55 -7.67 -4.65 -0.13
N ILE A 56 -7.11 -3.70 -0.88
CA ILE A 56 -6.01 -2.86 -0.42
C ILE A 56 -6.63 -1.57 0.13
N THR A 57 -6.36 -1.29 1.40
CA THR A 57 -6.85 -0.11 2.09
C THR A 57 -5.70 0.76 2.52
N ILE A 58 -5.68 2.00 2.04
CA ILE A 58 -4.70 3.01 2.41
C ILE A 58 -5.25 3.85 3.56
N ASN A 59 -4.41 4.22 4.52
CA ASN A 59 -4.83 4.97 5.70
C ASN A 59 -5.60 6.25 5.34
N GLY A 60 -6.71 6.51 6.05
CA GLY A 60 -7.58 7.66 5.81
C GLY A 60 -6.86 9.00 5.93
N PHE A 61 -5.78 9.10 6.72
CA PHE A 61 -4.99 10.33 6.85
C PHE A 61 -4.37 10.77 5.53
N PHE A 62 -4.08 9.83 4.64
CA PHE A 62 -3.40 10.10 3.37
C PHE A 62 -4.29 10.85 2.36
N LYS A 63 -5.57 11.07 2.71
CA LYS A 63 -6.44 12.01 2.02
C LYS A 63 -5.96 13.45 2.15
N ASP A 64 -5.27 13.80 3.23
CA ASP A 64 -4.70 15.12 3.44
C ASP A 64 -3.51 15.35 2.49
N GLU A 65 -3.56 16.44 1.73
CA GLU A 65 -2.56 16.81 0.74
C GLU A 65 -1.22 17.23 1.37
N ASN A 66 -1.20 17.57 2.66
CA ASN A 66 0.04 17.79 3.41
C ASN A 66 0.90 16.52 3.53
N ILE A 67 0.29 15.34 3.38
CA ILE A 67 1.03 14.08 3.28
C ILE A 67 1.52 13.94 1.84
N PRO A 68 2.84 13.83 1.59
CA PRO A 68 3.37 13.75 0.24
C PRO A 68 2.93 12.50 -0.52
N GLU A 69 2.77 12.63 -1.84
CA GLU A 69 2.34 11.52 -2.72
C GLU A 69 3.30 10.31 -2.67
N PHE A 70 4.61 10.53 -2.47
CA PHE A 70 5.57 9.42 -2.37
C PHE A 70 5.32 8.51 -1.15
N VAL A 71 4.76 9.05 -0.06
CA VAL A 71 4.41 8.25 1.14
C VAL A 71 3.29 7.26 0.79
N ILE A 72 2.32 7.74 0.01
CA ILE A 72 1.15 6.99 -0.44
C ILE A 72 1.59 5.96 -1.48
N THR A 73 2.46 6.37 -2.41
CA THR A 73 3.04 5.51 -3.45
C THR A 73 3.79 4.33 -2.84
N ALA A 74 4.70 4.60 -1.89
CA ALA A 74 5.46 3.58 -1.18
C ALA A 74 4.55 2.59 -0.44
N THR A 75 3.54 3.11 0.26
CA THR A 75 2.57 2.29 1.00
C THR A 75 1.73 1.44 0.06
N LEU A 76 1.24 2.00 -1.04
CA LEU A 76 0.46 1.26 -2.02
C LEU A 76 1.29 0.16 -2.70
N ALA A 77 2.52 0.48 -3.09
CA ALA A 77 3.43 -0.49 -3.70
C ALA A 77 3.74 -1.64 -2.72
N HIS A 78 3.89 -1.36 -1.43
CA HIS A 78 4.07 -2.39 -0.41
C HIS A 78 2.90 -3.39 -0.37
N GLU A 79 1.66 -2.90 -0.37
CA GLU A 79 0.48 -3.77 -0.41
C GLU A 79 0.35 -4.51 -1.76
N LEU A 80 0.83 -3.93 -2.85
CA LEU A 80 0.87 -4.61 -4.16
C LEU A 80 1.91 -5.72 -4.21
N VAL A 81 3.04 -5.60 -3.52
CA VAL A 81 3.99 -6.72 -3.37
C VAL A 81 3.38 -7.85 -2.55
N HIS A 82 2.59 -7.55 -1.52
CA HIS A 82 1.82 -8.61 -0.86
C HIS A 82 0.91 -9.34 -1.85
N TYR A 83 0.19 -8.58 -2.68
CA TYR A 83 -0.66 -9.17 -3.70
C TYR A 83 0.12 -10.04 -4.69
N SER A 84 1.24 -9.56 -5.24
CA SER A 84 2.06 -10.29 -6.22
C SER A 84 2.65 -11.57 -5.64
N GLN A 85 3.04 -11.56 -4.37
CA GLN A 85 3.64 -12.71 -3.68
C GLN A 85 2.62 -13.73 -3.14
N GLY A 86 1.33 -13.59 -3.45
CA GLY A 86 0.29 -14.55 -3.02
C GLY A 86 -0.32 -14.28 -1.64
N PHE A 87 -0.02 -13.14 -1.01
CA PHE A 87 -0.65 -12.77 0.26
C PHE A 87 -1.97 -12.08 0.03
N PHE A 88 -3.06 -12.70 0.51
CA PHE A 88 -4.42 -12.21 0.30
C PHE A 88 -4.74 -11.97 -1.19
N SER A 89 -4.21 -12.84 -2.05
CA SER A 89 -4.48 -12.87 -3.48
C SER A 89 -4.63 -14.33 -3.96
N PRO A 90 -5.19 -14.56 -5.16
CA PRO A 90 -5.26 -15.89 -5.77
C PRO A 90 -3.91 -16.41 -6.30
N HIS A 91 -2.83 -15.64 -6.17
CA HIS A 91 -1.51 -16.07 -6.64
C HIS A 91 -0.91 -17.14 -5.70
N PRO A 92 -0.07 -18.05 -6.22
CA PRO A 92 0.69 -18.95 -5.37
C PRO A 92 1.52 -18.17 -4.36
N GLN A 93 1.48 -18.58 -3.09
CA GLN A 93 2.23 -17.93 -2.04
C GLN A 93 3.73 -18.23 -2.19
N LEU A 94 4.52 -17.21 -2.54
CA LEU A 94 5.96 -17.37 -2.82
C LEU A 94 6.80 -17.55 -1.55
N HIS A 95 6.30 -17.06 -0.41
CA HIS A 95 6.99 -17.11 0.87
C HIS A 95 6.03 -17.44 2.01
N ARG A 96 6.45 -18.26 2.97
CA ARG A 96 5.61 -18.59 4.15
C ARG A 96 5.21 -17.35 4.97
N TYR A 97 6.09 -16.34 5.04
CA TYR A 97 5.85 -15.10 5.79
C TYR A 97 6.23 -13.88 4.94
N PRO A 98 5.39 -12.83 4.92
CA PRO A 98 5.55 -11.72 3.98
C PRO A 98 6.70 -10.76 4.30
N HIS A 99 7.24 -10.75 5.51
CA HIS A 99 8.30 -9.81 5.90
C HIS A 99 9.59 -10.47 6.37
N ARG A 100 9.62 -11.81 6.47
CA ARG A 100 10.81 -12.51 6.91
C ARG A 100 11.90 -12.35 5.85
N GLY A 101 13.10 -11.95 6.28
CA GLY A 101 14.23 -11.71 5.37
C GLY A 101 14.03 -10.50 4.45
N SER A 102 13.16 -9.57 4.81
CA SER A 102 12.91 -8.33 4.05
C SER A 102 12.44 -8.55 2.60
N VAL A 103 11.79 -9.69 2.31
CA VAL A 103 11.35 -10.07 0.96
C VAL A 103 10.53 -8.98 0.27
N VAL A 104 9.61 -8.32 0.99
CA VAL A 104 8.84 -7.20 0.42
C VAL A 104 9.72 -6.00 0.08
N ASN A 105 10.60 -5.59 0.99
CA ASN A 105 11.49 -4.46 0.73
C ASN A 105 12.44 -4.75 -0.43
N ARG A 106 12.94 -5.98 -0.54
CA ARG A 106 13.80 -6.40 -1.63
C ARG A 106 13.07 -6.33 -2.96
N GLU A 107 11.86 -6.88 -3.06
CA GLU A 107 11.06 -6.81 -4.30
C GLU A 107 10.73 -5.36 -4.66
N LEU A 108 10.42 -4.49 -3.70
CA LEU A 108 10.20 -3.06 -3.96
C LEU A 108 11.46 -2.39 -4.54
N THR A 109 12.63 -2.66 -3.96
CA THR A 109 13.92 -2.14 -4.46
C THR A 109 14.23 -2.69 -5.86
N GLU A 110 14.04 -3.99 -6.10
CA GLU A 110 14.21 -4.64 -7.41
C GLU A 110 13.26 -4.06 -8.47
N ARG A 111 12.05 -3.64 -8.07
CA ARG A 111 11.08 -2.93 -8.91
C ARG A 111 11.41 -1.44 -9.10
N GLY A 112 12.53 -0.94 -8.57
CA GLY A 112 13.01 0.44 -8.77
C GLY A 112 12.35 1.48 -7.86
N LEU A 113 11.79 1.09 -6.71
CA LEU A 113 11.15 2.00 -5.74
C LEU A 113 12.08 2.46 -4.61
N ASP A 114 13.39 2.18 -4.70
CA ASP A 114 14.34 2.40 -3.60
C ASP A 114 14.35 3.85 -3.07
N ASP A 115 14.42 4.83 -3.97
CA ASP A 115 14.40 6.26 -3.59
C ASP A 115 13.07 6.65 -2.94
N ILE A 116 11.96 6.13 -3.45
CA ILE A 116 10.62 6.37 -2.89
C ILE A 116 10.51 5.78 -1.48
N LEU A 117 11.09 4.60 -1.24
CA LEU A 117 11.15 3.98 0.09
C LEU A 117 12.02 4.77 1.07
N LYS A 118 13.18 5.27 0.62
CA LYS A 118 14.04 6.13 1.44
C LYS A 118 13.30 7.40 1.86
N LEU A 119 12.72 8.12 0.89
CA LEU A 119 11.94 9.34 1.14
C LEU A 119 10.76 9.07 2.09
N GLN A 120 10.02 7.97 1.88
CA GLN A 120 8.93 7.60 2.77
C GLN A 120 9.42 7.42 4.21
N LYS A 121 10.48 6.61 4.43
CA LYS A 121 11.02 6.33 5.76
C LYS A 121 11.48 7.60 6.46
N GLU A 122 12.20 8.47 5.76
CA GLU A 122 12.66 9.76 6.28
C GLU A 122 11.50 10.66 6.67
N TRP A 123 10.50 10.78 5.78
CA TRP A 123 9.33 11.61 6.04
C TRP A 123 8.52 11.09 7.24
N LEU A 124 8.29 9.78 7.33
CA LEU A 124 7.56 9.18 8.44
C LEU A 124 8.30 9.40 9.76
N LYS A 125 9.61 9.15 9.78
CA LYS A 125 10.45 9.35 10.98
C LYS A 125 10.40 10.79 11.48
N LYS A 126 10.44 11.76 10.55
CA LYS A 126 10.50 13.19 10.90
C LYS A 126 9.13 13.79 11.21
N ASN A 127 8.05 13.36 10.53
CA ASN A 127 6.80 14.11 10.53
C ASN A 127 5.59 13.34 11.07
N TRP A 128 5.61 12.00 11.08
CA TRP A 128 4.38 11.22 11.33
C TRP A 128 3.82 11.39 12.74
N ALA A 129 4.69 11.34 13.76
CA ALA A 129 4.27 11.48 15.15
C ALA A 129 3.58 12.83 15.42
N ASP A 130 4.19 13.92 14.94
CA ASP A 130 3.66 15.28 15.08
C ASP A 130 2.38 15.47 14.27
N TYR A 131 2.36 14.94 13.04
CA TYR A 131 1.17 14.96 12.20
C TYR A 131 -0.02 14.25 12.87
N ILE A 132 0.20 13.07 13.46
CA ILE A 132 -0.84 12.34 14.18
C ILE A 132 -1.29 13.09 15.43
N LYS A 133 -0.35 13.66 16.20
CA LYS A 133 -0.67 14.45 17.39
C LYS A 133 -1.60 15.62 17.05
N LYS A 134 -1.32 16.31 15.94
CA LYS A 134 -2.10 17.45 15.45
C LYS A 134 -3.47 17.08 14.88
N ASN A 135 -3.62 15.93 14.23
CA ASN A 135 -4.81 15.64 13.42
C ASN A 135 -5.73 14.53 13.95
N TYR A 136 -5.34 13.79 14.99
CA TYR A 136 -6.20 12.74 15.58
C TYR A 136 -6.77 13.08 16.95
N TYR A 137 -6.05 13.88 17.73
CA TYR A 137 -6.41 14.17 19.12
C TYR A 137 -7.12 15.53 19.27
N VAL A 138 -7.61 16.08 18.16
CA VAL A 138 -8.40 17.32 18.10
C VAL A 138 -9.87 16.96 18.01
#